data_AF-A0A4U6UBQ9-F1
#
_entry.id   AF-A0A4U6UBQ9-F1
#
_cell.length_a   1.000
_cell.length_b   1.000
_cell.length_c   1.000
_cell.angle_alpha   90.00
_cell.angle_beta   90.00
_cell.angle_gamma   90.00
#
_symmetry.space_group_name_H-M   'P 1'
#
loop_
_entity.id
_entity.type
_entity.pdbx_description
1 polymer ?
#
loop_
_entity_poly.entity_id
_entity_poly.type
_entity_poly.pdbx_seq_one_letter_code
_entity_poly.pdbx_strand_id
1 'polypeptide(L)'
;MMMASAASESKKKSNKKTSGSGPAATPTATGPHRRPVPKPKPPVVIAAHECPSAMRARVLEVPPGRDVLSCVSAFARRGRRGALVLGAAGHVADVVLRDPSALVLRGTMEILSLAGCFFPFSASAGTAAVFLAGPRGTVLGGAVVPGGLVAAGPVVVVVATFVAAALDRLPLLLIKGEEPHHGWPVVCPNPKQQRPADE
;
A
#
# COMPACT_ATOMS: atom_id res chain seq x y z
N MET A 1 20.40 7.37 -38.53
CA MET A 1 19.03 7.04 -39.01
C MET A 1 18.08 7.40 -37.88
N MET A 2 17.49 8.60 -37.81
CA MET A 2 16.31 9.07 -38.56
C MET A 2 15.23 8.00 -38.77
N MET A 3 14.08 8.22 -38.11
CA MET A 3 12.66 8.09 -38.48
C MET A 3 11.88 7.83 -37.16
N ALA A 4 11.07 8.71 -36.56
CA ALA A 4 9.92 9.51 -36.99
C ALA A 4 8.63 8.71 -37.32
N SER A 5 7.53 9.14 -36.67
CA SER A 5 6.11 8.96 -37.04
C SER A 5 5.46 7.58 -36.74
N ALA A 6 4.16 7.44 -36.43
CA ALA A 6 3.02 8.33 -36.68
C ALA A 6 1.83 8.06 -35.73
N ALA A 7 1.01 9.09 -35.56
CA ALA A 7 -0.34 9.07 -35.01
C ALA A 7 -1.31 8.32 -35.94
N SER A 8 -2.30 7.62 -35.37
CA SER A 8 -3.42 7.06 -36.12
C SER A 8 -4.67 7.93 -35.97
N GLU A 9 -4.93 8.69 -37.02
CA GLU A 9 -6.14 9.46 -37.29
C GLU A 9 -7.22 8.52 -37.88
N SER A 10 -8.42 8.48 -37.31
CA SER A 10 -9.49 7.60 -37.79
C SER A 10 -10.44 8.35 -38.73
N LYS A 11 -10.39 7.96 -40.00
CA LYS A 11 -11.04 8.59 -41.16
C LYS A 11 -12.48 8.11 -41.33
N LYS A 12 -13.40 9.08 -41.41
CA LYS A 12 -14.84 8.95 -41.65
C LYS A 12 -15.10 8.35 -43.05
N LYS A 13 -15.76 7.18 -43.11
CA LYS A 13 -16.12 6.51 -44.37
C LYS A 13 -17.53 6.94 -44.82
N SER A 14 -17.57 7.68 -45.93
CA SER A 14 -18.76 7.95 -46.73
C SER A 14 -19.17 6.68 -47.49
N ASN A 15 -20.47 6.37 -47.55
CA ASN A 15 -20.98 5.39 -48.50
C ASN A 15 -22.22 5.95 -49.21
N LYS A 16 -22.06 6.14 -50.52
CA LYS A 16 -23.07 6.56 -51.49
C LYS A 16 -23.70 5.29 -52.07
N LYS A 17 -25.03 5.14 -52.00
CA LYS A 17 -25.76 4.15 -52.80
C LYS A 17 -26.79 4.86 -53.69
N THR A 18 -26.70 4.54 -54.98
CA THR A 18 -27.57 4.97 -56.08
C THR A 18 -28.40 3.78 -56.58
N SER A 19 -29.64 4.07 -57.00
CA SER A 19 -30.59 3.31 -57.86
C SER A 19 -31.94 3.15 -57.15
N GLY A 20 -33.12 3.41 -57.69
CA GLY A 20 -33.60 3.79 -59.02
C GLY A 20 -35.12 4.06 -58.90
N SER A 21 -35.71 4.68 -59.91
CA SER A 21 -37.04 5.32 -59.97
C SER A 21 -38.25 4.36 -60.15
N GLY A 22 -39.42 4.75 -59.64
CA GLY A 22 -40.75 4.35 -60.14
C GLY A 22 -41.92 4.63 -59.15
N PRO A 23 -43.10 5.16 -59.56
CA PRO A 23 -43.93 6.02 -58.69
C PRO A 23 -45.36 5.51 -58.34
N ALA A 24 -46.04 6.32 -57.52
CA ALA A 24 -47.50 6.48 -57.30
C ALA A 24 -48.23 5.56 -56.30
N ALA A 25 -48.76 6.15 -55.20
CA ALA A 25 -50.21 6.32 -54.94
C ALA A 25 -50.55 6.54 -53.44
N THR A 26 -51.40 7.56 -53.21
CA THR A 26 -52.38 7.79 -52.11
C THR A 26 -51.94 8.03 -50.65
N PRO A 27 -52.40 9.14 -50.02
CA PRO A 27 -52.35 9.35 -48.57
C PRO A 27 -53.70 9.02 -47.92
N THR A 28 -53.74 8.12 -46.94
CA THR A 28 -54.92 7.95 -46.09
C THR A 28 -54.55 7.45 -44.69
N ALA A 29 -55.31 7.98 -43.73
CA ALA A 29 -55.55 7.49 -42.37
C ALA A 29 -54.50 7.81 -41.29
N THR A 30 -54.80 8.91 -40.60
CA THR A 30 -54.57 9.16 -39.16
C THR A 30 -54.68 7.89 -38.30
N GLY A 31 -53.57 7.45 -37.72
CA GLY A 31 -53.51 6.50 -36.60
C GLY A 31 -53.01 7.18 -35.32
N PRO A 32 -53.40 6.71 -34.12
CA PRO A 32 -53.15 7.41 -32.86
C PRO A 32 -51.65 7.48 -32.58
N HIS A 33 -51.16 8.67 -32.21
CA HIS A 33 -49.76 8.93 -31.86
C HIS A 33 -49.22 7.89 -30.85
N ARG A 34 -48.47 6.89 -31.33
CA ARG A 34 -47.64 6.05 -30.46
C ARG A 34 -46.49 6.89 -29.93
N ARG A 35 -46.59 7.31 -28.67
CA ARG A 35 -45.46 7.93 -27.95
C ARG A 35 -44.31 6.92 -27.92
N PRO A 36 -43.09 7.27 -28.35
CA PRO A 36 -41.95 6.36 -28.27
C PRO A 36 -41.74 5.95 -26.81
N VAL A 37 -41.82 4.64 -26.53
CA VAL A 37 -41.47 4.11 -25.21
C VAL A 37 -39.96 4.35 -25.04
N PRO A 38 -39.51 5.12 -24.03
CA PRO A 38 -38.09 5.35 -23.83
C PRO A 38 -37.43 4.00 -23.56
N LYS A 39 -36.49 3.61 -24.43
CA LYS A 39 -35.66 2.42 -24.21
C LYS A 39 -34.97 2.60 -22.84
N PRO A 40 -35.00 1.58 -21.97
CA PRO A 40 -34.36 1.68 -20.67
C PRO A 40 -32.88 2.02 -20.89
N LYS A 41 -32.42 3.11 -20.26
CA LYS A 41 -31.00 3.45 -20.29
C LYS A 41 -30.23 2.25 -19.72
N PRO A 42 -29.18 1.76 -20.40
CA PRO A 42 -28.37 0.69 -19.85
C PRO A 42 -27.87 1.12 -18.46
N PRO A 43 -27.87 0.23 -17.47
CA PRO A 43 -27.40 0.57 -16.14
C PRO A 43 -25.96 1.08 -16.26
N VAL A 44 -25.67 2.19 -15.58
CA VAL A 44 -24.30 2.68 -15.45
C VAL A 44 -23.55 1.63 -14.63
N VAL A 45 -22.82 0.76 -15.32
CA VAL A 45 -21.88 -0.16 -14.67
C VAL A 45 -20.69 0.71 -14.29
N ILE A 46 -20.60 1.07 -13.00
CA ILE A 46 -19.36 1.59 -12.45
C ILE A 46 -18.41 0.40 -12.43
N ALA A 47 -17.61 0.24 -13.48
CA ALA A 47 -16.48 -0.67 -13.44
C ALA A 47 -15.60 -0.19 -12.29
N ALA A 48 -15.56 -0.96 -11.19
CA ALA A 48 -14.65 -0.70 -10.09
C ALA A 48 -13.23 -0.81 -10.64
N HIS A 49 -12.67 0.34 -11.04
CA HIS A 49 -11.32 0.40 -11.56
C HIS A 49 -10.38 0.24 -10.36
N GLU A 50 -9.96 -0.99 -10.07
CA GLU A 50 -8.92 -1.22 -9.06
C GLU A 50 -7.66 -0.45 -9.47
N CYS A 51 -7.34 0.60 -8.72
CA CYS A 51 -6.10 1.32 -8.93
C CYS A 51 -4.94 0.38 -8.53
N PRO A 52 -3.98 0.09 -9.41
CA PRO A 52 -2.83 -0.77 -9.07
C PRO A 52 -1.98 -0.25 -7.89
N SER A 53 -2.09 1.05 -7.64
CA SER A 53 -1.46 1.79 -6.55
C SER A 53 -2.29 1.85 -5.27
N ALA A 54 -3.54 1.36 -5.27
CA ALA A 54 -4.38 1.33 -4.09
C ALA A 54 -3.74 0.49 -2.98
N MET A 55 -3.94 0.93 -1.74
CA MET A 55 -3.48 0.21 -0.57
C MET A 55 -4.25 -1.10 -0.43
N ARG A 56 -3.53 -2.22 -0.23
CA ARG A 56 -4.14 -3.55 -0.11
C ARG A 56 -3.86 -4.15 1.27
N ALA A 57 -4.93 -4.54 1.96
CA ALA A 57 -4.85 -5.29 3.21
C ALA A 57 -4.33 -6.72 2.95
N ARG A 58 -3.49 -7.22 3.85
CA ARG A 58 -2.86 -8.53 3.80
C ARG A 58 -2.79 -9.07 5.22
N VAL A 59 -3.06 -10.36 5.39
CA VAL A 59 -2.86 -11.07 6.65
C VAL A 59 -1.58 -11.88 6.54
N LEU A 60 -0.70 -11.75 7.53
CA LEU A 60 0.56 -12.45 7.62
C LEU A 60 0.54 -13.31 8.88
N GLU A 61 0.89 -14.57 8.75
CA GLU A 61 1.10 -15.45 9.89
C GLU A 61 2.60 -15.56 10.17
N VAL A 62 2.99 -15.31 11.42
CA VAL A 62 4.36 -15.44 11.90
C VAL A 62 4.45 -16.69 12.77
N PRO A 63 5.29 -17.66 12.39
CA PRO A 63 5.47 -18.87 13.18
C PRO A 63 6.24 -18.58 14.48
N PRO A 64 6.12 -19.46 15.50
CA PRO A 64 6.85 -19.32 16.75
C PRO A 64 8.37 -19.31 16.54
N GLY A 65 9.09 -18.63 17.44
CA GLY A 65 10.54 -18.49 17.40
C GLY A 65 11.08 -17.52 16.35
N ARG A 66 10.20 -16.78 15.65
CA ARG A 66 10.60 -15.73 14.70
C ARG A 66 10.30 -14.35 15.26
N ASP A 67 11.19 -13.41 14.92
CA ASP A 67 10.96 -11.99 15.20
C ASP A 67 9.88 -11.44 14.26
N VAL A 68 8.81 -10.92 14.83
CA VAL A 68 7.62 -10.44 14.11
C VAL A 68 7.98 -9.30 13.16
N LEU A 69 8.76 -8.32 13.64
CA LEU A 69 9.18 -7.16 12.86
C LEU A 69 10.05 -7.58 11.66
N SER A 70 10.97 -8.52 11.86
CA SER A 70 11.82 -9.06 10.80
C SER A 70 11.02 -9.78 9.72
N CYS A 71 9.98 -10.54 10.10
CA CYS A 71 9.08 -11.18 9.16
C CYS A 71 8.30 -10.16 8.32
N VAL A 72 7.74 -9.11 8.94
CA VAL A 72 7.03 -8.04 8.22
C VAL A 72 7.98 -7.25 7.30
N SER A 73 9.18 -6.92 7.79
CA SER A 73 10.23 -6.27 6.99
C SER A 73 10.63 -7.11 5.78
N ALA A 74 10.84 -8.41 5.95
CA ALA A 74 11.14 -9.32 4.86
C ALA A 74 10.00 -9.40 3.84
N PHE A 75 8.74 -9.41 4.30
CA PHE A 75 7.56 -9.37 3.44
C PHE A 75 7.53 -8.09 2.58
N ALA A 76 7.72 -6.91 3.20
CA ALA A 76 7.75 -5.63 2.50
C ALA A 76 8.85 -5.58 1.42
N ARG A 77 10.07 -6.05 1.76
CA ARG A 77 11.20 -6.12 0.82
C ARG A 77 10.93 -7.05 -0.37
N ARG A 78 10.39 -8.25 -0.14
CA ARG A 78 10.07 -9.21 -1.21
C ARG A 78 9.04 -8.64 -2.18
N GLY A 79 8.05 -7.91 -1.68
CA GLY A 79 7.01 -7.28 -2.50
C GLY A 79 7.42 -5.97 -3.17
N ARG A 80 8.62 -5.43 -2.88
CA ARG A 80 9.05 -4.07 -3.25
C ARG A 80 7.98 -3.01 -2.93
N ARG A 81 7.29 -3.18 -1.79
CA ARG A 81 6.18 -2.34 -1.33
C ARG A 81 6.41 -1.98 0.14
N GLY A 82 5.96 -0.80 0.55
CA GLY A 82 5.84 -0.46 1.96
C GLY A 82 4.75 -1.31 2.62
N ALA A 83 4.87 -1.55 3.93
CA ALA A 83 3.87 -2.22 4.74
C ALA A 83 3.58 -1.39 6.00
N LEU A 84 2.31 -1.09 6.24
CA LEU A 84 1.79 -0.47 7.45
C LEU A 84 1.08 -1.54 8.27
N VAL A 85 1.51 -1.78 9.50
CA VAL A 85 0.82 -2.68 10.42
C VAL A 85 -0.44 -1.99 10.93
N LEU A 86 -1.58 -2.65 10.72
CA LEU A 86 -2.89 -2.21 11.20
C LEU A 86 -3.22 -2.82 12.58
N GLY A 87 -2.64 -3.98 12.86
CA GLY A 87 -2.77 -4.67 14.15
C GLY A 87 -2.08 -6.03 14.11
N ALA A 88 -1.96 -6.64 15.28
CA ALA A 88 -1.51 -8.01 15.43
C ALA A 88 -2.16 -8.67 16.65
N ALA A 89 -2.29 -9.99 16.61
CA ALA A 89 -2.81 -10.81 17.69
C ALA A 89 -1.92 -12.04 17.87
N GLY A 90 -1.65 -12.40 19.12
CA GLY A 90 -0.84 -13.55 19.49
C GLY A 90 0.05 -13.28 20.70
N HIS A 91 0.93 -14.22 21.00
CA HIS A 91 1.80 -14.18 22.18
C HIS A 91 3.27 -14.06 21.77
N VAL A 92 4.05 -13.33 22.56
CA VAL A 92 5.49 -13.09 22.37
C VAL A 92 6.27 -13.52 23.61
N ALA A 93 7.48 -14.04 23.46
CA ALA A 93 8.24 -14.66 24.55
C ALA A 93 9.25 -13.73 25.22
N ASP A 94 9.93 -12.90 24.44
CA ASP A 94 10.90 -11.92 24.92
C ASP A 94 10.68 -10.64 24.14
N VAL A 95 10.70 -9.51 24.88
CA VAL A 95 10.48 -8.20 24.29
C VAL A 95 11.57 -7.23 24.72
N VAL A 96 12.13 -6.52 23.75
CA VAL A 96 13.12 -5.47 23.99
C VAL A 96 12.53 -4.14 23.50
N LEU A 97 12.13 -3.30 24.44
CA LEU A 97 11.62 -1.96 24.17
C LEU A 97 12.76 -0.95 24.15
N ARG A 98 12.69 -0.02 23.20
CA ARG A 98 13.58 1.12 23.05
C ARG A 98 13.15 2.21 24.04
N ASP A 99 13.52 2.01 25.29
CA ASP A 99 13.50 3.00 26.37
C ASP A 99 14.92 3.59 26.53
N PRO A 100 15.13 4.81 27.06
CA PRO A 100 16.44 5.31 27.50
C PRO A 100 17.32 4.29 28.25
N SER A 101 16.72 3.30 28.92
CA SER A 101 17.43 2.23 29.62
C SER A 101 17.39 0.85 28.94
N ALA A 102 16.79 0.72 27.75
CA ALA A 102 16.51 -0.54 27.06
C ALA A 102 15.78 -1.56 27.96
N LEU A 103 14.46 -1.44 28.05
CA LEU A 103 13.64 -2.32 28.88
C LEU A 103 13.50 -3.71 28.25
N VAL A 104 14.13 -4.72 28.87
CA VAL A 104 13.99 -6.14 28.48
C VAL A 104 12.92 -6.80 29.34
N LEU A 105 11.88 -7.27 28.69
CA LEU A 105 10.77 -7.99 29.31
C LEU A 105 10.88 -9.46 28.95
N ARG A 106 11.00 -10.30 29.98
CA ARG A 106 11.12 -11.75 29.83
C ARG A 106 9.81 -12.45 30.14
N GLY A 107 9.50 -13.48 29.37
CA GLY A 107 8.33 -14.33 29.56
C GLY A 107 7.18 -14.02 28.60
N THR A 108 6.20 -14.92 28.56
CA THR A 108 5.12 -14.84 27.59
C THR A 108 4.19 -13.66 27.86
N MET A 109 4.03 -12.79 26.87
CA MET A 109 3.18 -11.61 26.90
C MET A 109 2.19 -11.66 25.73
N GLU A 110 0.99 -11.14 25.94
CA GLU A 110 -0.03 -11.05 24.90
C GLU A 110 0.07 -9.70 24.18
N ILE A 111 0.00 -9.72 22.85
CA ILE A 111 -0.07 -8.51 22.04
C ILE A 111 -1.47 -7.91 22.15
N LEU A 112 -1.57 -6.72 22.75
CA LEU A 112 -2.81 -5.94 22.80
C LEU A 112 -2.94 -5.04 21.57
N SER A 113 -1.83 -4.47 21.13
CA SER A 113 -1.76 -3.62 19.94
C SER A 113 -0.35 -3.58 19.39
N LEU A 114 -0.24 -3.58 18.05
CA LEU A 114 1.01 -3.41 17.32
C LEU A 114 0.75 -2.44 16.18
N ALA A 115 1.54 -1.38 16.11
CA ALA A 115 1.49 -0.40 15.03
C ALA A 115 2.90 -0.11 14.53
N GLY A 116 3.07 0.09 13.23
CA GLY A 116 4.39 0.38 12.67
C GLY A 116 4.42 0.40 11.16
N CYS A 117 5.48 0.98 10.60
CA CYS A 117 5.68 1.09 9.17
C CYS A 117 7.05 0.54 8.74
N PHE A 118 7.04 -0.17 7.61
CA PHE A 118 8.19 -0.88 7.06
C PHE A 118 8.39 -0.46 5.61
N PHE A 119 9.62 -0.09 5.27
CA PHE A 119 9.97 0.43 3.95
C PHE A 119 10.88 -0.55 3.21
N PRO A 120 10.66 -0.79 1.90
CA PRO A 120 11.41 -1.80 1.14
C PRO A 120 12.89 -1.44 0.92
N PHE A 121 13.25 -0.16 1.04
CA PHE A 121 14.61 0.35 0.82
C PHE A 121 15.39 0.62 2.11
N SER A 122 14.75 0.47 3.27
CA SER A 122 15.39 0.72 4.55
C SER A 122 16.24 -0.49 4.96
N ALA A 123 17.51 -0.24 5.30
CA ALA A 123 18.36 -1.23 5.96
C ALA A 123 17.84 -1.62 7.36
N SER A 124 17.13 -0.70 8.01
CA SER A 124 16.42 -0.94 9.28
C SER A 124 15.07 -1.60 9.05
N ALA A 125 14.66 -2.48 9.96
CA ALA A 125 13.41 -3.24 9.93
C ALA A 125 12.15 -2.38 10.19
N GLY A 126 12.09 -1.13 9.73
CA GLY A 126 10.97 -0.23 9.99
C GLY A 126 10.94 0.30 11.42
N THR A 127 9.89 1.06 11.75
CA THR A 127 9.61 1.52 13.12
C THR A 127 8.28 0.94 13.56
N ALA A 128 8.27 0.23 14.69
CA ALA A 128 7.04 -0.29 15.27
C ALA A 128 7.00 -0.05 16.78
N ALA A 129 5.80 0.13 17.30
CA ALA A 129 5.49 0.22 18.71
C ALA A 129 4.42 -0.80 19.07
N VAL A 130 4.52 -1.33 20.28
CA VAL A 130 3.66 -2.41 20.77
C VAL A 130 3.13 -2.06 22.15
N PHE A 131 1.93 -2.54 22.46
CA PHE A 131 1.39 -2.63 23.82
C PHE A 131 1.15 -4.11 24.15
N LEU A 132 1.60 -4.52 25.34
CA LEU A 132 1.68 -5.90 25.76
C LEU A 132 1.04 -6.07 27.13
N ALA A 133 0.27 -7.14 27.30
CA ALA A 133 -0.19 -7.59 28.61
C ALA A 133 0.76 -8.68 29.14
N GLY A 134 1.31 -8.43 30.32
CA GLY A 134 2.01 -9.43 31.11
C GLY A 134 1.04 -10.32 31.90
N PRO A 135 1.51 -11.46 32.42
CA PRO A 135 0.69 -12.46 33.11
C PRO A 135 0.03 -11.98 34.41
N ARG A 136 0.44 -10.83 34.95
CA ARG A 136 -0.13 -10.22 36.17
C ARG A 136 -1.10 -9.07 35.88
N GLY A 137 -1.61 -8.96 34.64
CA GLY A 137 -2.47 -7.85 34.23
C GLY A 137 -1.74 -6.52 34.06
N THR A 138 -0.41 -6.53 34.07
CA THR A 138 0.43 -5.35 33.83
C THR A 138 0.47 -5.05 32.33
N VAL A 139 0.31 -3.78 31.95
CA VAL A 139 0.43 -3.35 30.56
C VAL A 139 1.71 -2.54 30.37
N LEU A 140 2.49 -2.89 29.35
CA LEU A 140 3.74 -2.22 28.99
C LEU A 140 3.70 -1.90 27.51
N GLY A 141 4.26 -0.76 27.11
CA GLY A 141 4.32 -0.42 25.70
C GLY A 141 5.43 0.55 25.34
N GLY A 142 5.77 0.58 24.06
CA GLY A 142 6.86 1.40 23.55
C GLY A 142 7.31 0.96 22.18
N ALA A 143 8.31 1.67 21.65
CA ALA A 143 8.96 1.29 20.40
C ALA A 143 9.77 0.00 20.61
N VAL A 144 9.71 -0.92 19.66
CA VAL A 144 10.43 -2.20 19.75
C VAL A 144 11.80 -2.05 19.09
N VAL A 145 12.84 -2.58 19.73
CA VAL A 145 14.17 -2.70 19.13
C VAL A 145 14.12 -3.76 18.01
N PRO A 146 14.84 -3.58 16.87
CA PRO A 146 14.93 -4.62 15.85
C PRO A 146 15.37 -5.98 16.43
N GLY A 147 14.64 -7.05 16.12
CA GLY A 147 14.89 -8.39 16.69
C GLY A 147 14.32 -8.60 18.10
N GLY A 148 13.64 -7.59 18.66
CA GLY A 148 13.15 -7.58 20.03
C GLY A 148 11.68 -7.97 20.19
N LEU A 149 11.03 -8.64 19.24
CA LEU A 149 9.63 -9.11 19.38
C LEU A 149 9.49 -10.54 18.85
N VAL A 150 9.92 -11.51 19.66
CA VAL A 150 9.94 -12.92 19.27
C VAL A 150 8.60 -13.58 19.57
N ALA A 151 8.00 -14.21 18.55
CA ALA A 151 6.75 -14.93 18.66
C ALA A 151 6.88 -16.16 19.58
N ALA A 152 6.08 -16.24 20.64
CA ALA A 152 5.98 -17.42 21.52
C ALA A 152 5.09 -18.51 20.89
N GLY A 153 4.08 -18.10 20.15
CA GLY A 153 3.17 -18.95 19.38
C GLY A 153 2.90 -18.34 18.00
N PRO A 154 1.94 -18.86 17.23
CA PRO A 154 1.50 -18.22 16.00
C PRO A 154 1.03 -16.79 16.27
N VAL A 155 1.59 -15.81 15.55
CA VAL A 155 1.18 -14.40 15.62
C VAL A 155 0.59 -14.01 14.28
N VAL A 156 -0.65 -13.52 14.29
CA VAL A 156 -1.33 -13.02 13.10
C VAL A 156 -1.14 -11.51 13.04
N VAL A 157 -0.60 -11.01 11.93
CA VAL A 157 -0.36 -9.59 11.69
C VAL A 157 -1.20 -9.15 10.49
N VAL A 158 -2.00 -8.11 10.66
CA VAL A 158 -2.74 -7.48 9.58
C VAL A 158 -1.97 -6.25 9.12
N VAL A 159 -1.63 -6.21 7.83
CA VAL A 159 -0.87 -5.11 7.22
C VAL A 159 -1.59 -4.53 6.01
N ALA A 160 -1.29 -3.28 5.70
CA ALA A 160 -1.71 -2.59 4.50
C ALA A 160 -0.47 -2.26 3.65
N THR A 161 -0.48 -2.63 2.37
CA THR A 161 0.68 -2.48 1.48
C THR A 161 0.53 -1.34 0.49
N PHE A 162 1.62 -0.60 0.22
CA PHE A 162 1.63 0.58 -0.66
C PHE A 162 2.90 0.63 -1.54
N VAL A 163 2.80 1.22 -2.73
CA VAL A 163 3.86 1.17 -3.78
C VAL A 163 4.87 2.33 -3.72
N ALA A 164 4.44 3.53 -3.33
CA ALA A 164 5.27 4.73 -3.31
C ALA A 164 5.68 5.09 -1.88
N ALA A 165 6.45 4.22 -1.25
CA ALA A 165 6.78 4.36 0.16
C ALA A 165 7.90 5.39 0.37
N ALA A 166 7.58 6.51 1.04
CA ALA A 166 8.53 7.56 1.42
C ALA A 166 8.46 7.81 2.93
N LEU A 167 9.60 8.17 3.52
CA LEU A 167 9.72 8.59 4.92
C LEU A 167 10.34 9.98 4.93
N ASP A 168 9.51 10.99 5.12
CA ASP A 168 9.98 12.35 5.33
C ASP A 168 10.23 12.58 6.81
N ARG A 169 11.46 12.98 7.15
CA ARG A 169 11.79 13.43 8.50
C ARG A 169 11.52 14.92 8.56
N LEU A 170 10.50 15.30 9.32
CA LEU A 170 10.21 16.70 9.56
C LEU A 170 11.34 17.31 10.40
N PRO A 171 11.80 18.54 10.07
CA PRO A 171 12.73 19.26 10.92
C PRO A 171 12.10 19.42 12.28
N LEU A 172 12.75 18.91 13.32
CA LEU A 172 12.43 19.33 14.67
C LEU A 172 12.91 20.79 14.77
N LEU A 173 11.99 21.74 14.91
CA LEU A 173 12.35 23.10 15.33
C LEU A 173 12.83 22.98 16.78
N LEU A 174 14.06 22.51 16.96
CA LEU A 174 14.82 22.71 18.17
C LEU A 174 14.92 24.22 18.32
N ILE A 175 14.15 24.79 19.25
CA ILE A 175 14.55 26.05 19.85
C ILE A 175 15.98 25.80 20.34
N LYS A 176 16.93 26.47 19.70
CA LYS A 176 18.36 26.24 19.82
C LYS A 176 18.76 26.29 21.29
N GLY A 177 19.07 25.12 21.85
CA GLY A 177 19.54 25.03 23.22
C GLY A 177 19.59 23.62 23.80
N GLU A 178 20.07 22.63 23.05
CA GLU A 178 20.86 21.48 23.56
C GLU A 178 21.26 20.59 22.37
N GLU A 179 22.56 20.41 22.16
CA GLU A 179 23.12 19.48 21.16
C GLU A 179 23.18 18.06 21.73
N PRO A 180 22.56 17.04 21.12
CA PRO A 180 23.00 15.68 21.30
C PRO A 180 23.93 15.30 20.14
N HIS A 181 25.22 15.23 20.44
CA HIS A 181 26.19 14.47 19.65
C HIS A 181 25.69 13.02 19.48
N HIS A 182 26.03 12.42 18.34
CA HIS A 182 25.82 11.04 17.89
C HIS A 182 24.86 10.92 16.68
N GLY A 183 25.39 11.35 15.52
CA GLY A 183 24.77 11.20 14.22
C GLY A 183 24.72 9.74 13.76
N TRP A 184 23.56 9.32 13.26
CA TRP A 184 23.46 8.21 12.31
C TRP A 184 23.71 8.76 10.91
N PRO A 185 24.62 8.18 10.10
CA PRO A 185 24.76 8.60 8.71
C PRO A 185 23.51 8.22 7.92
N VAL A 186 22.80 9.24 7.43
CA VAL A 186 21.67 9.11 6.51
C VAL A 186 22.25 8.89 5.10
N VAL A 187 22.16 7.66 4.59
CA VAL A 187 22.38 7.41 3.16
C VAL A 187 21.02 7.36 2.48
N CYS A 188 20.62 8.48 1.88
CA CYS A 188 19.59 8.47 0.84
C CYS A 188 20.26 8.04 -0.47
N PRO A 189 19.80 6.99 -1.17
CA PRO A 189 20.29 6.71 -2.52
C PRO A 189 19.91 7.87 -3.44
N ASN A 190 20.93 8.48 -4.05
CA ASN A 190 20.79 9.58 -4.98
C ASN A 190 20.08 9.10 -6.26
N PRO A 191 18.92 9.66 -6.65
CA PRO A 191 18.19 9.25 -7.86
C PRO A 191 18.93 9.59 -9.17
N LYS A 192 20.11 10.25 -9.11
CA LYS A 192 20.94 10.57 -10.29
C LYS A 192 22.06 9.57 -10.60
N GLN A 193 22.20 8.47 -9.84
CA GLN A 193 23.26 7.47 -10.06
C GLN A 193 22.81 6.20 -10.81
N GLN A 194 21.55 6.08 -11.19
CA GLN A 194 21.11 5.05 -12.14
C GLN A 194 21.10 5.61 -13.56
N ARG A 195 22.30 5.89 -14.08
CA ARG A 195 22.51 5.77 -15.53
C ARG A 195 23.07 4.36 -15.78
N PRO A 196 22.51 3.60 -16.72
CA PRO A 196 23.15 2.36 -17.16
C PRO A 196 24.53 2.72 -17.71
N ALA A 197 25.54 1.91 -17.40
CA ALA A 197 26.81 1.97 -18.11
C ALA A 197 26.52 1.65 -19.58
N ASP A 198 26.92 2.58 -20.45
CA ASP A 198 26.80 2.52 -21.90
C ASP A 198 27.51 1.27 -22.48
N GLU A 199 27.03 0.82 -23.64
CA GLU A 199 27.93 0.33 -24.71
C GLU A 199 28.39 1.54 -25.54
#